data_AF-A0A2V1CWL7-F1
#
_entry.id   AF-A0A2V1CWL7-F1
#
_cell.length_a   1.000
_cell.length_b   1.000
_cell.length_c   1.000
_cell.angle_alpha   90.00
_cell.angle_beta   90.00
_cell.angle_gamma   90.00
#
_symmetry.space_group_name_H-M   'P 1'
#
loop_
_entity.id
_entity.type
_entity.pdbx_description
1 polymer ?
#
loop_
_entity_poly.entity_id
_entity_poly.type
_entity_poly.pdbx_seq_one_letter_code
_entity_poly.pdbx_strand_id
1 'polypeptide(L)'
;MDLFVFYAKHQVLVCKPCACAIAPPHLVSHIRNQHGHEACRDAGLEFAKFRVHKAATVIAECLKERYNMLDPRTQSIPRPLPTDPPLPDLKLSRGYQCSRCDFALSRSKSSQSLFDRHFNQQHRIVPRKKGRPGRAIAIPEEDRGPIYREVYCQRFFTSGHQSSFFAVHVPTPLQGLVKSRSGGHADVYRALVDEQLAAGNDEQDARAQIYSSRVNVSDHRMHAITGCTVSHTRSP
;
A
#
# COMPACT_ATOMS: atom_id res chain seq x y z
N MET A 1 -10.41 -17.85 1.21
CA MET A 1 -8.96 -17.78 0.96
C MET A 1 -8.47 -16.43 1.44
N ASP A 2 -8.06 -16.35 2.70
CA ASP A 2 -7.64 -15.07 3.30
C ASP A 2 -6.15 -14.73 3.04
N LEU A 3 -5.42 -15.66 2.42
CA LEU A 3 -3.98 -15.53 2.17
C LEU A 3 -3.61 -14.50 1.09
N PHE A 4 -4.51 -14.25 0.14
CA PHE A 4 -4.23 -13.41 -1.02
C PHE A 4 -5.19 -12.24 -1.11
N VAL A 5 -4.67 -11.10 -1.54
CA VAL A 5 -5.45 -9.90 -1.86
C VAL A 5 -5.07 -9.43 -3.27
N PHE A 6 -6.08 -9.05 -4.05
CA PHE A 6 -5.86 -8.56 -5.41
C PHE A 6 -6.05 -7.05 -5.47
N TYR A 7 -5.01 -6.33 -5.89
CA TYR A 7 -5.05 -4.88 -6.08
C TYR A 7 -5.36 -4.56 -7.53
N ALA A 8 -6.65 -4.42 -7.87
CA ALA A 8 -7.11 -4.23 -9.25
C ALA A 8 -6.47 -3.03 -9.97
N LYS A 9 -6.27 -1.90 -9.28
CA LYS A 9 -5.60 -0.69 -9.83
C LYS A 9 -4.21 -1.00 -10.39
N HIS A 10 -3.52 -1.95 -9.76
CA HIS A 10 -2.14 -2.33 -10.10
C HIS A 10 -2.07 -3.70 -10.79
N GLN A 11 -3.20 -4.42 -10.89
CA GLN A 11 -3.29 -5.77 -11.46
C GLN A 11 -2.32 -6.78 -10.83
N VAL A 12 -2.08 -6.67 -9.51
CA VAL A 12 -1.17 -7.54 -8.77
C VAL A 12 -1.88 -8.33 -7.67
N LEU A 13 -1.51 -9.59 -7.54
CA LEU A 13 -1.94 -10.45 -6.43
C LEU A 13 -0.85 -10.45 -5.35
N VAL A 14 -1.21 -10.03 -4.14
CA VAL A 14 -0.31 -9.94 -2.99
C VAL A 14 -0.60 -11.06 -2.01
N CYS A 15 0.46 -11.72 -1.56
CA CYS A 15 0.42 -12.69 -0.47
C CYS A 15 0.54 -11.95 0.86
N LYS A 16 -0.52 -11.99 1.68
CA LYS A 16 -0.60 -11.24 2.95
C LYS A 16 0.46 -11.67 3.97
N PRO A 17 0.77 -12.98 4.17
CA PRO A 17 1.84 -13.40 5.07
C PRO A 17 3.25 -13.05 4.58
N CYS A 18 3.51 -13.20 3.27
CA CYS A 18 4.84 -12.91 2.71
C CYS A 18 5.08 -11.42 2.42
N ALA A 19 4.02 -10.61 2.48
CA ALA A 19 4.01 -9.19 2.23
C ALA A 19 4.64 -8.78 0.87
N CYS A 20 4.38 -9.57 -0.17
CA CYS A 20 4.89 -9.36 -1.53
C CYS A 20 3.88 -9.79 -2.61
N ALA A 21 4.00 -9.16 -3.78
CA ALA A 21 3.24 -9.56 -4.96
C ALA A 21 3.84 -10.80 -5.61
N ILE A 22 2.97 -11.68 -6.11
CA ILE A 22 3.34 -12.94 -6.73
C ILE A 22 2.97 -12.89 -8.21
N ALA A 23 3.96 -13.02 -9.08
CA ALA A 23 3.73 -13.06 -10.52
C ALA A 23 3.06 -14.40 -10.92
N PRO A 24 2.21 -14.41 -11.97
CA PRO A 24 1.51 -15.64 -12.40
C PRO A 24 2.42 -16.86 -12.61
N PRO A 25 3.63 -16.74 -13.21
CA PRO A 25 4.53 -17.87 -13.40
C PRO A 25 5.08 -18.47 -12.08
N HIS A 26 5.02 -17.72 -10.99
CA HIS A 26 5.56 -18.11 -9.69
C HIS A 26 4.48 -18.46 -8.67
N LEU A 27 3.19 -18.36 -9.03
CA LEU A 27 2.08 -18.55 -8.09
C LEU A 27 1.99 -19.98 -7.55
N VAL A 28 2.10 -20.98 -8.43
CA VAL A 28 2.08 -22.40 -8.05
C VAL A 28 3.21 -22.73 -7.08
N SER A 29 4.44 -22.33 -7.42
CA SER A 29 5.61 -22.62 -6.58
C SER A 29 5.57 -21.86 -5.26
N HIS A 30 5.07 -20.63 -5.26
CA HIS A 30 4.86 -19.84 -4.05
C HIS A 30 3.86 -20.52 -3.11
N ILE A 31 2.64 -20.85 -3.58
CA ILE A 31 1.63 -21.53 -2.77
C ILE A 31 2.20 -22.83 -2.22
N ARG A 32 2.82 -23.66 -3.07
CA ARG A 32 3.38 -24.94 -2.66
C ARG A 32 4.43 -24.81 -1.56
N ASN A 33 5.38 -23.90 -1.73
CA ASN A 33 6.56 -23.84 -0.88
C ASN A 33 6.32 -23.01 0.39
N GLN A 34 5.43 -22.01 0.36
CA GLN A 34 5.21 -21.08 1.46
C GLN A 34 3.90 -21.34 2.20
N HIS A 35 2.85 -21.80 1.50
CA HIS A 35 1.49 -21.91 2.03
C HIS A 35 0.82 -23.27 1.73
N GLY A 36 1.61 -24.32 1.49
CA GLY A 36 1.09 -25.58 0.96
C GLY A 36 -0.01 -26.19 1.83
N HIS A 37 0.16 -26.13 3.16
CA HIS A 37 -0.83 -26.66 4.11
C HIS A 37 -2.02 -25.72 4.33
N GLU A 38 -1.78 -24.41 4.43
CA GLU A 38 -2.79 -23.39 4.68
C GLU A 38 -3.76 -23.25 3.50
N ALA A 39 -3.22 -23.21 2.28
CA ALA A 39 -4.00 -23.13 1.07
C ALA A 39 -4.91 -24.36 0.86
N CYS A 40 -4.47 -25.56 1.30
CA CYS A 40 -5.30 -26.76 1.26
C CYS A 40 -6.48 -26.70 2.25
N ARG A 41 -6.25 -26.20 3.48
CA ARG A 41 -7.33 -26.01 4.47
C ARG A 41 -8.36 -25.01 4.00
N ASP A 42 -7.91 -23.85 3.51
CA ASP A 42 -8.78 -22.77 3.03
C ASP A 42 -9.63 -23.19 1.81
N ALA A 43 -9.17 -24.17 1.04
CA ALA A 43 -9.88 -24.73 -0.10
C ALA A 43 -10.84 -25.88 0.29
N GLY A 44 -10.96 -26.23 1.57
CA GLY A 44 -11.79 -27.35 2.03
C GLY A 44 -11.32 -28.72 1.54
N LEU A 45 -10.05 -28.84 1.14
CA LEU A 45 -9.49 -30.08 0.60
C LEU A 45 -8.91 -30.93 1.73
N GLU A 46 -9.48 -32.11 1.96
CA GLU A 46 -8.96 -33.05 2.97
C GLU A 46 -7.53 -33.50 2.65
N PHE A 47 -6.64 -33.27 3.61
CA PHE A 47 -5.21 -33.60 3.56
C PHE A 47 -4.90 -35.06 3.19
N ALA A 48 -5.79 -35.99 3.56
CA ALA A 48 -5.59 -37.42 3.35
C ALA A 48 -5.67 -37.85 1.88
N LYS A 49 -6.28 -37.03 1.00
CA LYS A 49 -6.54 -37.41 -0.40
C LYS A 49 -5.81 -36.55 -1.43
N PHE A 50 -5.49 -35.29 -1.12
CA PHE A 50 -4.89 -34.37 -2.09
C PHE A 50 -3.41 -34.12 -1.82
N ARG A 51 -2.55 -34.55 -2.75
CA ARG A 51 -1.13 -34.16 -2.74
C ARG A 51 -1.07 -32.63 -2.85
N VAL A 52 -0.43 -31.95 -1.89
CA VAL A 52 -0.26 -30.49 -1.81
C VAL A 52 0.03 -29.83 -3.16
N HIS A 53 0.81 -30.51 -4.01
CA HIS A 53 1.10 -30.07 -5.37
C HIS A 53 -0.17 -29.85 -6.23
N LYS A 54 -1.10 -30.81 -6.26
CA LYS A 54 -2.31 -30.72 -7.07
C LYS A 54 -3.22 -29.59 -6.57
N ALA A 55 -3.35 -29.44 -5.26
CA ALA A 55 -4.11 -28.36 -4.66
C ALA A 55 -3.52 -26.98 -5.00
N ALA A 56 -2.20 -26.82 -4.88
CA ALA A 56 -1.51 -25.58 -5.24
C ALA A 56 -1.71 -25.21 -6.72
N THR A 57 -1.68 -26.19 -7.63
CA THR A 57 -1.98 -25.95 -9.05
C THR A 57 -3.42 -25.49 -9.26
N VAL A 58 -4.41 -26.21 -8.70
CA VAL A 58 -5.83 -25.84 -8.85
C VAL A 58 -6.09 -24.43 -8.31
N ILE A 59 -5.60 -24.12 -7.11
CA ILE A 59 -5.76 -22.81 -6.50
C ILE A 59 -5.10 -21.71 -7.36
N ALA A 60 -3.89 -21.96 -7.86
CA ALA A 60 -3.21 -20.99 -8.71
C ALA A 60 -3.96 -20.73 -10.02
N GLU A 61 -4.49 -21.76 -10.69
CA GLU A 61 -5.27 -21.58 -11.92
C GLU A 61 -6.58 -20.83 -11.63
N CYS A 62 -7.31 -21.19 -10.56
CA CYS A 62 -8.50 -20.44 -10.17
C CYS A 62 -8.22 -18.96 -9.88
N LEU A 63 -7.09 -18.64 -9.23
CA LEU A 63 -6.70 -17.25 -8.96
C LEU A 63 -6.32 -16.50 -10.25
N LYS A 64 -5.60 -17.15 -11.16
CA LYS A 64 -5.25 -16.56 -12.47
C LYS A 64 -6.49 -16.26 -13.30
N GLU A 65 -7.40 -17.22 -13.40
CA GLU A 65 -8.66 -17.07 -14.14
C GLU A 65 -9.55 -15.98 -13.52
N ARG A 66 -9.70 -15.99 -12.19
CA ARG A 66 -10.55 -15.04 -11.48
C ARG A 66 -10.08 -13.59 -11.63
N TYR A 67 -8.77 -13.35 -11.61
CA TYR A 67 -8.22 -11.99 -11.55
C TYR A 67 -7.56 -11.52 -12.84
N ASN A 68 -7.49 -12.35 -13.88
CA ASN A 68 -6.82 -12.04 -15.15
C ASN A 68 -5.44 -11.37 -14.94
N MET A 69 -4.61 -12.00 -14.12
CA MET A 69 -3.37 -11.39 -13.64
C MET A 69 -2.38 -11.07 -14.77
N LEU A 70 -1.76 -9.90 -14.71
CA LEU A 70 -0.72 -9.53 -15.67
C LEU A 70 0.59 -10.25 -15.38
N ASP A 71 1.28 -10.71 -16.43
CA ASP A 71 2.64 -11.23 -16.32
C ASP A 71 3.66 -10.08 -16.43
N PRO A 72 4.44 -9.78 -15.37
CA PRO A 72 5.45 -8.72 -15.40
C PRO A 72 6.58 -8.96 -16.41
N ARG A 73 6.67 -10.14 -17.01
CA ARG A 73 7.63 -10.43 -18.08
C ARG A 73 7.18 -9.92 -19.45
N THR A 74 5.87 -9.82 -19.67
CA THR A 74 5.29 -9.47 -20.97
C THR A 74 4.56 -8.13 -20.95
N GLN A 75 4.07 -7.70 -19.79
CA GLN A 75 3.25 -6.51 -19.64
C GLN A 75 3.79 -5.59 -18.55
N SER A 76 3.69 -4.27 -18.79
CA SER A 76 4.06 -3.25 -17.81
C SER A 76 3.02 -3.19 -16.70
N ILE A 77 3.47 -3.27 -15.45
CA ILE A 77 2.58 -3.24 -14.29
C ILE A 77 2.46 -1.80 -13.77
N PRO A 78 1.25 -1.23 -13.67
CA PRO A 78 1.05 0.13 -13.18
C PRO A 78 1.61 0.32 -11.77
N ARG A 79 2.61 1.20 -11.62
CA ARG A 79 3.20 1.51 -10.32
C ARG A 79 2.39 2.59 -9.59
N PRO A 80 2.27 2.52 -8.25
CA PRO A 80 1.72 3.61 -7.47
C PRO A 80 2.52 4.89 -7.67
N LEU A 81 1.84 6.03 -7.61
CA LEU A 81 2.50 7.33 -7.63
C LEU A 81 3.19 7.58 -6.28
N PRO A 82 4.27 8.38 -6.23
CA PRO A 82 4.91 8.74 -4.95
C PRO A 82 3.99 9.42 -3.93
N THR A 83 2.86 9.98 -4.40
CA THR A 83 1.81 10.60 -3.58
C THR A 83 0.79 9.59 -3.06
N ASP A 84 0.74 8.39 -3.63
CA ASP A 84 -0.19 7.36 -3.19
C ASP A 84 0.20 6.84 -1.79
N PRO A 85 -0.80 6.47 -0.96
CA PRO A 85 -0.53 5.82 0.32
C PRO A 85 0.10 4.43 0.11
N PRO A 86 0.82 3.90 1.11
CA PRO A 86 1.37 2.55 1.05
C PRO A 86 0.26 1.50 0.92
N LEU A 87 0.53 0.44 0.17
CA LEU A 87 -0.34 -0.72 0.09
C LEU A 87 -0.20 -1.55 1.38
N PRO A 88 -1.29 -1.76 2.16
CA PRO A 88 -1.21 -2.35 3.50
C PRO A 88 -0.53 -3.73 3.55
N ASP A 89 -0.80 -4.57 2.54
CA ASP A 89 -0.31 -5.94 2.50
C ASP A 89 1.09 -6.08 1.90
N LEU A 90 1.76 -4.97 1.55
CA LEU A 90 3.13 -4.99 1.06
C LEU A 90 4.11 -4.56 2.14
N LYS A 91 5.30 -5.19 2.13
CA LYS A 91 6.37 -4.82 3.02
C LYS A 91 6.81 -3.37 2.80
N LEU A 92 6.60 -2.54 3.81
CA LEU A 92 7.17 -1.21 3.85
C LEU A 92 8.63 -1.26 4.31
N SER A 93 9.49 -0.51 3.61
CA SER A 93 10.90 -0.36 3.95
C SER A 93 11.28 1.11 3.92
N ARG A 94 12.27 1.49 4.74
CA ARG A 94 12.96 2.78 4.54
C ARG A 94 13.88 2.68 3.35
N GLY A 95 14.03 3.77 2.64
CA GLY A 95 14.82 3.82 1.44
C GLY A 95 15.27 5.22 1.08
N TYR A 96 15.85 5.29 -0.11
CA TYR A 96 16.29 6.51 -0.74
C TYR A 96 15.62 6.61 -2.11
N GLN A 97 15.24 7.82 -2.50
CA GLN A 97 14.76 8.12 -3.84
C GLN A 97 15.69 9.13 -4.49
N CYS A 98 15.99 8.93 -5.78
CA CYS A 98 16.75 9.89 -6.58
C CYS A 98 16.06 11.25 -6.58
N SER A 99 16.82 12.32 -6.50
CA SER A 99 16.28 13.68 -6.60
C SER A 99 15.87 14.06 -8.03
N ARG A 100 16.27 13.28 -9.04
CA ARG A 100 16.07 13.59 -10.48
C ARG A 100 15.17 12.64 -11.24
N CYS A 101 14.85 11.47 -10.69
CA CYS A 101 13.96 10.51 -11.32
C CYS A 101 13.28 9.60 -10.28
N ASP A 102 12.41 8.72 -10.73
CA ASP A 102 11.66 7.80 -9.87
C ASP A 102 12.46 6.59 -9.38
N PHE A 103 13.78 6.59 -9.55
CA PHE A 103 14.62 5.52 -9.05
C PHE A 103 14.64 5.52 -7.52
N ALA A 104 14.20 4.42 -6.92
CA ALA A 104 14.20 4.22 -5.48
C ALA A 104 14.86 2.90 -5.11
N LEU A 105 15.48 2.85 -3.93
CA LEU A 105 16.03 1.64 -3.33
C LEU A 105 15.74 1.61 -1.83
N SER A 106 15.50 0.41 -1.29
CA SER A 106 15.52 0.22 0.16
C SER A 106 16.90 0.55 0.74
N ARG A 107 16.94 0.95 2.02
CA ARG A 107 18.16 1.26 2.76
C ARG A 107 18.88 -0.03 3.13
N SER A 108 20.11 -0.16 2.66
CA SER A 108 21.01 -1.29 2.87
C SER A 108 22.45 -0.79 2.88
N LYS A 109 23.41 -1.64 3.28
CA LYS A 109 24.84 -1.28 3.30
C LYS A 109 25.37 -0.88 1.92
N SER A 110 24.77 -1.37 0.83
CA SER A 110 25.18 -1.08 -0.55
C SER A 110 24.32 -0.02 -1.24
N SER A 111 23.28 0.51 -0.59
CA SER A 111 22.36 1.43 -1.27
C SER A 111 23.03 2.71 -1.75
N GLN A 112 24.01 3.22 -1.00
CA GLN A 112 24.73 4.44 -1.37
C GLN A 112 25.57 4.24 -2.64
N SER A 113 26.32 3.15 -2.74
CA SER A 113 27.12 2.87 -3.94
C SER A 113 26.26 2.57 -5.16
N LEU A 114 25.09 1.95 -4.98
CA LEU A 114 24.11 1.76 -6.04
C LEU A 114 23.53 3.10 -6.52
N PHE A 115 23.26 4.03 -5.60
CA PHE A 115 22.82 5.39 -5.92
C PHE A 115 23.88 6.19 -6.65
N ASP A 116 25.12 6.16 -6.18
CA ASP A 116 26.24 6.82 -6.84
C ASP A 116 26.40 6.29 -8.26
N ARG A 117 26.32 4.97 -8.45
CA ARG A 117 26.37 4.35 -9.77
C ARG A 117 25.23 4.81 -10.66
N HIS A 118 23.98 4.74 -10.16
CA HIS A 118 22.81 5.19 -10.89
C HIS A 118 22.94 6.65 -11.33
N PHE A 119 23.28 7.54 -10.41
CA PHE A 119 23.42 8.96 -10.68
C PHE A 119 24.54 9.26 -11.68
N ASN A 120 25.68 8.59 -11.54
CA ASN A 120 26.80 8.71 -12.47
C ASN A 120 26.46 8.19 -13.88
N GLN A 121 25.54 7.25 -14.02
CA GLN A 121 25.17 6.65 -15.31
C GLN A 121 24.01 7.39 -15.98
N GLN A 122 23.03 7.85 -15.20
CA GLN A 122 21.75 8.35 -15.71
C GLN A 122 21.63 9.88 -15.68
N HIS A 123 22.41 10.55 -14.83
CA HIS A 123 22.24 11.99 -14.59
C HIS A 123 23.51 12.81 -14.81
N ARG A 124 24.69 12.20 -14.89
CA ARG A 124 25.90 12.94 -15.24
C ARG A 124 25.94 13.25 -16.73
N ILE A 125 26.02 14.54 -17.04
CA ILE A 125 26.16 15.07 -18.41
C ILE A 125 27.51 14.67 -19.04
N VAL A 126 28.57 14.47 -18.23
CA VAL A 126 29.90 14.05 -18.72
C VAL A 126 30.30 12.69 -18.14
N PRO A 127 30.36 11.62 -18.96
CA PRO A 127 30.87 10.32 -18.53
C PRO A 127 32.33 10.44 -18.09
N ARG A 128 32.67 9.91 -16.91
CA ARG A 128 34.09 9.73 -16.54
C ARG A 128 34.70 8.65 -17.44
N LYS A 129 35.51 9.04 -18.43
CA LYS A 129 36.38 8.09 -19.14
C LYS A 129 37.43 7.53 -18.17
N LYS A 130 37.60 6.21 -18.17
CA LYS A 130 38.59 5.49 -17.36
C LYS A 130 39.99 6.03 -17.68
N GLY A 131 40.75 6.44 -16.65
CA GLY A 131 42.16 6.84 -16.79
C GLY A 131 42.47 8.33 -16.97
N ARG A 132 41.49 9.24 -16.98
CA ARG A 132 41.76 10.69 -17.01
C ARG A 132 41.64 11.30 -15.60
N PRO A 133 42.63 12.07 -15.11
CA PRO A 133 42.47 12.81 -13.87
C PRO A 133 41.25 13.71 -14.01
N GLY A 134 40.33 13.61 -13.05
CA GLY A 134 39.09 14.35 -13.08
C GLY A 134 39.41 15.84 -13.02
N ARG A 135 39.30 16.56 -14.14
CA ARG A 135 39.13 18.02 -14.07
C ARG A 135 37.89 18.25 -13.22
N ALA A 136 37.99 19.12 -12.22
CA ALA A 136 36.86 19.63 -11.48
C ALA A 136 36.01 20.44 -12.47
N ILE A 137 35.18 19.74 -13.25
CA ILE A 137 34.13 20.36 -14.03
C ILE A 137 33.21 20.98 -12.99
N ALA A 138 33.01 22.30 -13.09
CA ALA A 138 32.07 23.02 -12.25
C ALA A 138 30.74 22.26 -12.31
N ILE A 139 30.34 21.69 -11.17
CA ILE A 139 29.05 21.03 -11.03
C ILE A 139 28.01 22.10 -11.34
N PRO A 140 27.13 21.90 -12.35
CA PRO A 140 26.04 22.84 -12.63
C PRO A 140 25.29 23.19 -11.35
N GLU A 141 24.79 24.41 -11.22
CA GLU A 141 24.14 24.84 -9.97
C GLU A 141 22.91 23.98 -9.65
N GLU A 142 22.24 23.48 -10.68
CA GLU A 142 21.14 22.49 -10.66
C GLU A 142 21.54 21.16 -10.01
N ASP A 143 22.84 20.85 -10.01
CA ASP A 143 23.43 19.65 -9.43
C ASP A 143 23.91 19.87 -7.98
N ARG A 144 23.80 21.09 -7.44
CA ARG A 144 24.09 21.41 -6.04
C ARG A 144 22.91 21.01 -5.16
N GLY A 145 22.86 19.75 -4.78
CA GLY A 145 21.87 19.24 -3.85
C GLY A 145 22.16 17.81 -3.44
N PRO A 146 21.43 17.28 -2.45
CA PRO A 146 21.54 15.87 -2.11
C PRO A 146 21.14 15.01 -3.32
N ILE A 147 21.97 14.00 -3.64
CA ILE A 147 21.77 13.06 -4.75
C ILE A 147 20.49 12.23 -4.56
N TYR A 148 20.05 12.09 -3.32
CA TYR A 148 18.86 11.36 -2.94
C TYR A 148 18.17 12.02 -1.75
N ARG A 149 16.89 11.70 -1.57
CA ARG A 149 16.11 12.02 -0.37
C ARG A 149 15.72 10.73 0.36
N GLU A 150 15.61 10.79 1.69
CA GLU A 150 15.09 9.67 2.47
C GLU A 150 13.57 9.56 2.26
N VAL A 151 13.11 8.35 1.96
CA VAL A 151 11.69 8.05 1.74
C VAL A 151 11.30 6.71 2.36
N TYR A 152 10.01 6.47 2.45
CA TYR A 152 9.49 5.11 2.57
C TYR A 152 9.24 4.55 1.17
N CYS A 153 9.50 3.27 0.99
CA CYS A 153 9.34 2.59 -0.27
C CYS A 153 8.77 1.18 -0.10
N GLN A 154 8.02 0.73 -1.10
CA GLN A 154 7.54 -0.63 -1.24
C GLN A 154 8.03 -1.20 -2.58
N ARG A 155 7.88 -2.50 -2.74
CA ARG A 155 8.07 -3.19 -4.02
C ARG A 155 6.97 -4.22 -4.19
N PHE A 156 6.57 -4.48 -5.42
CA PHE A 156 5.67 -5.58 -5.73
C PHE A 156 6.41 -6.92 -5.61
N PHE A 157 7.32 -7.19 -6.54
CA PHE A 157 8.00 -8.48 -6.63
C PHE A 157 9.34 -8.46 -5.92
N THR A 158 9.68 -9.57 -5.26
CA THR A 158 10.97 -9.72 -4.58
C THR A 158 12.15 -9.91 -5.53
N SER A 159 11.86 -10.39 -6.74
CA SER A 159 12.83 -10.75 -7.78
C SER A 159 12.18 -10.74 -9.16
N GLY A 160 12.99 -10.67 -10.21
CA GLY A 160 12.54 -10.80 -11.60
C GLY A 160 12.29 -9.46 -12.29
N HIS A 161 11.59 -9.52 -13.42
CA HIS A 161 11.23 -8.33 -14.21
C HIS A 161 10.37 -7.38 -13.39
N GLN A 162 10.66 -6.08 -13.48
CA GLN A 162 9.95 -5.03 -12.75
C GLN A 162 9.98 -5.16 -11.21
N SER A 163 10.95 -5.90 -10.65
CA SER A 163 11.23 -5.94 -9.20
C SER A 163 11.92 -4.65 -8.70
N SER A 164 11.30 -3.51 -8.98
CA SER A 164 11.76 -2.18 -8.58
C SER A 164 11.04 -1.70 -7.32
N PHE A 165 11.73 -0.90 -6.52
CA PHE A 165 11.09 -0.15 -5.45
C PHE A 165 10.41 1.09 -6.02
N PHE A 166 9.31 1.49 -5.40
CA PHE A 166 8.64 2.75 -5.63
C PHE A 166 8.47 3.47 -4.29
N ALA A 167 8.57 4.80 -4.31
CA ALA A 167 8.34 5.64 -3.14
C ALA A 167 6.84 5.67 -2.82
N VAL A 168 6.51 5.80 -1.54
CA VAL A 168 5.13 5.94 -1.05
C VAL A 168 5.05 7.03 0.00
N HIS A 169 3.89 7.69 0.09
CA HIS A 169 3.68 8.73 1.06
C HIS A 169 3.19 8.14 2.40
N VAL A 170 3.95 8.39 3.46
CA VAL A 170 3.57 8.02 4.83
C VAL A 170 3.22 9.28 5.61
N PRO A 171 1.94 9.47 6.00
CA PRO A 171 1.51 10.56 6.85
C PRO A 171 2.37 10.72 8.12
N THR A 172 2.65 11.97 8.50
CA THR A 172 3.56 12.35 9.60
C THR A 172 3.31 11.64 10.94
N PRO A 173 2.05 11.45 11.42
CA PRO A 173 1.79 10.74 12.67
C PRO A 173 2.34 9.30 12.68
N LEU A 174 2.37 8.64 11.51
CA LEU A 174 2.79 7.26 11.35
C LEU A 174 4.32 7.10 11.35
N GLN A 175 5.06 8.17 11.01
CA GLN A 175 6.52 8.12 10.95
C GLN A 175 7.16 7.96 12.35
N GLY A 176 6.53 8.48 13.40
CA GLY A 176 6.98 8.31 14.79
C GLY A 176 6.82 6.87 15.28
N LEU A 177 5.69 6.24 14.96
CA LEU A 177 5.38 4.88 15.39
C LEU A 177 6.25 3.84 14.69
N VAL A 178 6.51 4.01 13.39
CA VAL A 178 7.38 3.13 12.58
C VAL A 178 8.85 3.22 13.00
N LYS A 179 9.26 4.31 13.66
CA LYS A 179 10.60 4.42 14.28
C LYS A 179 10.77 3.59 15.55
N SER A 180 9.69 3.22 16.23
CA SER A 180 9.73 2.58 17.55
C SER A 180 9.74 1.05 17.54
N ARG A 181 9.46 0.38 16.41
CA ARG A 181 9.30 -1.08 16.34
C ARG A 181 10.16 -1.73 15.25
N SER A 182 10.86 -2.81 15.61
CA SER A 182 11.85 -3.53 14.78
C SER A 182 11.31 -4.78 14.05
N GLY A 183 10.00 -5.00 14.02
CA GLY A 183 9.37 -6.19 13.42
C GLY A 183 8.37 -5.85 12.31
N GLY A 184 8.26 -6.73 11.31
CA GLY A 184 7.32 -6.76 10.18
C GLY A 184 6.40 -5.54 10.01
N HIS A 185 6.84 -4.53 9.26
CA HIS A 185 6.10 -3.27 9.12
C HIS A 185 4.70 -3.41 8.48
N ALA A 186 4.39 -4.50 7.77
CA ALA A 186 3.09 -4.68 7.12
C ALA A 186 1.92 -4.76 8.12
N ASP A 187 2.11 -5.45 9.26
CA ASP A 187 1.05 -5.57 10.30
C ASP A 187 0.79 -4.24 11.01
N VAL A 188 1.83 -3.42 11.19
CA VAL A 188 1.72 -2.09 11.77
C VAL A 188 0.91 -1.16 10.87
N TYR A 189 1.13 -1.21 9.55
CA TYR A 189 0.35 -0.40 8.62
C TYR A 189 -1.07 -0.93 8.44
N ARG A 190 -1.29 -2.25 8.42
CA ARG A 190 -2.65 -2.82 8.41
C ARG A 190 -3.46 -2.34 9.61
N ALA A 191 -2.93 -2.53 10.82
CA ALA A 191 -3.60 -2.09 12.05
C ALA A 191 -3.93 -0.59 12.05
N LEU A 192 -3.07 0.25 11.47
CA LEU A 192 -3.27 1.69 11.42
C LEU A 192 -4.21 2.15 10.29
N VAL A 193 -4.21 1.48 9.14
CA VAL A 193 -5.20 1.72 8.08
C VAL A 193 -6.58 1.29 8.57
N ASP A 194 -6.67 0.15 9.26
CA ASP A 194 -7.92 -0.32 9.87
C ASP A 194 -8.42 0.67 10.95
N GLU A 195 -7.52 1.21 11.78
CA GLU A 195 -7.86 2.24 12.78
C GLU A 195 -8.32 3.56 12.13
N GLN A 196 -7.68 3.99 11.02
CA GLN A 196 -8.09 5.19 10.28
C GLN A 196 -9.41 5.01 9.54
N LEU A 197 -9.67 3.82 8.98
CA LEU A 197 -10.95 3.48 8.36
C LEU A 197 -12.06 3.39 9.42
N ALA A 198 -11.79 2.80 10.59
CA ALA A 198 -12.71 2.77 11.71
C ALA A 198 -13.07 4.18 12.20
N ALA A 199 -12.07 5.03 12.44
CA ALA A 199 -12.28 6.41 12.87
C ALA A 199 -13.06 7.26 11.83
N GLY A 200 -12.83 7.03 10.53
CA GLY A 200 -13.57 7.69 9.46
C GLY A 200 -15.04 7.25 9.39
N ASN A 201 -15.32 5.97 9.64
CA ASN A 201 -16.69 5.44 9.70
C ASN A 201 -17.43 5.97 10.94
N ASP A 202 -16.77 6.04 12.09
CA ASP A 202 -17.36 6.61 13.31
C ASP A 202 -17.74 8.09 13.13
N GLU A 203 -16.92 8.86 12.41
CA GLU A 203 -17.21 10.27 12.09
C GLU A 203 -18.36 10.42 11.08
N GLN A 204 -18.48 9.50 10.12
CA GLN A 204 -19.60 9.44 9.19
C GLN A 204 -20.90 9.04 9.88
N ASP A 205 -20.85 8.06 10.79
CA ASP A 205 -22.00 7.60 11.58
C ASP A 205 -22.45 8.68 12.57
N ALA A 206 -21.52 9.39 13.21
CA ALA A 206 -21.84 10.54 14.05
C ALA A 206 -22.50 11.67 13.24
N ARG A 207 -22.02 11.95 12.02
CA ARG A 207 -22.66 12.94 11.12
C ARG A 207 -24.03 12.50 10.63
N ALA A 208 -24.22 11.21 10.34
CA ALA A 208 -25.53 10.66 9.97
C ALA A 208 -26.53 10.76 11.14
N GLN A 209 -26.11 10.49 12.37
CA GLN A 209 -26.96 10.65 13.57
C GLN A 209 -27.31 12.12 13.85
N ILE A 210 -26.39 13.05 13.62
CA ILE A 210 -26.66 14.49 13.71
C ILE A 210 -27.65 14.94 12.63
N TYR A 211 -27.55 14.39 11.42
CA TYR A 211 -28.50 14.68 10.34
C TYR A 211 -29.89 14.12 10.65
N SER A 212 -30.01 12.84 11.05
CA SER A 212 -31.28 12.21 11.40
C SER A 212 -31.98 12.87 12.60
N SER A 213 -31.22 13.33 13.60
CA SER A 213 -31.79 14.08 14.73
C SER A 213 -32.28 15.47 14.33
N ARG A 214 -31.63 16.16 13.38
CA ARG A 214 -32.11 17.45 12.85
C ARG A 214 -33.36 17.32 11.99
N VAL A 215 -33.50 16.24 11.23
CA VAL A 215 -34.72 15.95 10.46
C VAL A 215 -35.90 15.72 11.41
N ASN A 216 -35.72 14.95 12.50
CA ASN A 216 -36.79 14.71 13.48
C ASN A 216 -37.18 15.96 14.30
N VAL A 217 -36.28 16.92 14.54
CA VAL A 217 -36.60 18.17 15.23
C VAL A 217 -37.38 19.15 14.35
N SER A 218 -37.27 19.01 13.02
CA SER A 218 -37.99 19.85 12.05
C SER A 218 -39.48 19.51 11.96
N ASP A 219 -39.85 18.25 12.21
CA ASP A 219 -41.24 17.79 12.18
C ASP A 219 -42.03 18.10 13.48
N HIS A 220 -41.35 18.31 14.62
CA HIS A 220 -42.04 18.65 15.87
C HIS A 220 -42.26 20.15 16.11
N ARG A 221 -41.77 21.04 15.25
CA ARG A 221 -41.88 22.49 15.45
C ARG A 221 -43.05 23.17 14.71
N MET A 222 -43.94 22.40 14.06
CA MET A 222 -45.14 22.92 13.38
C MET A 222 -46.44 22.82 14.20
N HIS A 223 -46.43 22.33 15.44
CA HIS A 223 -47.63 22.26 16.29
C HIS A 223 -47.43 22.90 17.67
N ALA A 224 -47.25 24.22 17.72
CA ALA A 224 -47.49 24.99 18.94
C ALA A 224 -47.66 26.48 18.62
N ILE A 225 -48.81 26.86 18.06
CA ILE A 225 -49.37 28.20 18.26
C ILE A 225 -50.53 28.05 19.23
N THR A 226 -50.22 28.42 20.47
CA THR A 226 -51.00 28.47 21.69
C THR A 226 -52.28 29.28 21.56
N GLY A 227 -53.40 28.69 21.99
CA GLY A 227 -54.63 29.40 22.32
C GLY A 227 -54.50 30.11 23.67
N CYS A 228 -54.87 31.38 23.71
CA CYS A 228 -55.04 32.15 24.94
C CYS A 228 -56.39 31.85 25.58
N THR A 229 -56.35 31.37 26.83
CA THR A 229 -57.46 31.33 27.78
C THR A 229 -57.44 32.59 28.65
N VAL A 230 -58.60 33.22 28.86
CA VAL A 230 -58.85 34.08 30.03
C VAL A 230 -60.23 33.75 30.58
N SER A 231 -60.25 33.50 31.89
CA SER A 231 -61.35 33.02 32.72
C SER A 231 -62.03 34.16 33.50
N HIS A 232 -63.17 33.82 34.14
CA HIS A 232 -63.90 34.50 35.24
C HIS A 232 -65.01 35.49 34.82
N THR A 233 -66.23 35.54 35.41
CA THR A 233 -66.86 34.97 36.64
C THR A 233 -68.39 35.21 36.63
N ARG A 234 -69.15 34.33 37.33
CA ARG A 234 -70.46 34.47 38.08
C ARG A 234 -71.12 35.87 38.14
N SER A 235 -72.44 36.11 38.26
CA SER A 235 -73.67 35.41 38.74
C SER A 235 -74.85 36.44 38.60
N PRO A 236 -76.07 36.22 39.13
CA PRO A 236 -77.04 35.14 38.96
C PRO A 236 -78.11 35.45 37.90
#